data_AF-D6U1R0-F1
#
_entry.id   AF-D6U1R0-F1
#
_cell.length_a   1.000
_cell.length_b   1.000
_cell.length_c   1.000
_cell.angle_alpha   90.00
_cell.angle_beta   90.00
_cell.angle_gamma   90.00
#
_symmetry.space_group_name_H-M   'P 1'
#
loop_
_entity.id
_entity.type
_entity.pdbx_description
1 polymer ?
#
loop_
_entity_poly.entity_id
_entity_poly.type
_entity_poly.pdbx_seq_one_letter_code
_entity_poly.pdbx_strand_id
1 'polypeptide(L)'
;MAQFDQRGQKITGSQYNAGRDINWGTVQSPVDLVSELEKLKEEVNQAQQNSLLDKKKATDVEYQITKAIQEAEESHPDKKTIVDHLKTAKSFLDGIATVGGLITTIAGAIEAVQKLFS
;
A
#
# COMPACT_ATOMS: atom_id res chain seq x y z
N MET A 1 -25.65 -35.91 5.37
CA MET A 1 -24.59 -35.04 4.81
C MET A 1 -25.21 -33.68 4.57
N ALA A 2 -24.75 -32.63 5.24
CA ALA A 2 -25.31 -31.28 5.09
C ALA A 2 -24.65 -30.61 3.87
N GLN A 3 -25.45 -30.28 2.86
CA GLN A 3 -25.02 -29.53 1.69
C GLN A 3 -24.89 -28.06 2.09
N PHE A 4 -23.67 -27.55 2.14
CA PHE A 4 -23.41 -26.13 2.35
C PHE A 4 -23.88 -25.37 1.12
N ASP A 5 -25.05 -24.74 1.22
CA ASP A 5 -25.62 -23.90 0.16
C ASP A 5 -25.22 -22.44 0.38
N GLN A 6 -24.42 -21.91 -0.55
CA GLN A 6 -23.92 -20.52 -0.51
C GLN A 6 -24.81 -19.54 -1.29
N ARG A 7 -25.93 -20.01 -1.85
CA ARG A 7 -26.84 -19.19 -2.68
C ARG A 7 -27.67 -18.28 -1.77
N GLY A 8 -27.09 -17.14 -1.40
CA GLY A 8 -27.74 -16.13 -0.56
C GLY A 8 -26.78 -15.26 0.25
N GLN A 9 -25.47 -15.58 0.28
CA GLN A 9 -24.49 -14.70 0.89
C GLN A 9 -24.25 -13.47 -0.01
N LYS A 10 -25.00 -12.40 0.24
CA LYS A 10 -24.56 -11.07 -0.17
C LYS A 10 -23.33 -10.72 0.66
N ILE A 11 -22.18 -10.58 0.00
CA ILE A 11 -21.03 -9.90 0.59
C ILE A 11 -21.43 -8.43 0.73
N THR A 12 -22.03 -8.08 1.87
CA THR A 12 -22.30 -6.68 2.24
C THR A 12 -21.03 -6.09 2.81
N GLY A 13 -20.21 -5.54 1.91
CA GLY A 13 -19.06 -4.73 2.24
C GLY A 13 -18.34 -4.34 0.96
N SER A 14 -18.49 -3.09 0.53
CA SER A 14 -17.64 -2.54 -0.54
C SER A 14 -16.20 -2.55 -0.04
N GLN A 15 -15.46 -3.59 -0.38
CA GLN A 15 -14.03 -3.64 -0.11
C GLN A 15 -13.37 -2.59 -1.00
N TYR A 16 -12.59 -1.71 -0.39
CA TYR A 16 -11.77 -0.76 -1.12
C TYR A 16 -10.65 -1.54 -1.82
N ASN A 17 -10.73 -1.61 -3.15
CA ASN A 17 -9.77 -2.33 -3.98
C ASN A 17 -8.59 -1.41 -4.32
N ALA A 18 -7.80 -1.09 -3.31
CA ALA A 18 -6.62 -0.25 -3.46
C ALA A 18 -5.55 -0.94 -4.31
N GLY A 19 -4.88 -0.19 -5.18
CA GLY A 19 -3.76 -0.68 -5.98
C GLY A 19 -4.18 -1.41 -7.25
N ARG A 20 -5.37 -1.09 -7.79
CA ARG A 20 -5.84 -1.63 -9.06
C ARG A 20 -4.92 -1.25 -10.24
N ASP A 21 -4.36 -0.05 -10.16
CA ASP A 21 -3.48 0.52 -11.18
C ASP A 21 -1.98 0.46 -10.80
N ILE A 22 -1.67 -0.21 -9.67
CA ILE A 22 -0.33 -0.40 -9.16
C ILE A 22 0.19 -1.75 -9.62
N ASN A 23 1.39 -1.77 -10.20
CA ASN A 23 2.02 -3.01 -10.68
C ASN A 23 3.46 -3.14 -10.16
N TRP A 24 3.59 -3.78 -8.99
CA TRP A 24 4.90 -4.09 -8.42
C TRP A 24 5.73 -5.08 -9.25
N GLY A 25 5.09 -5.85 -10.15
CA GLY A 25 5.78 -6.82 -11.02
C GLY A 25 6.56 -6.18 -12.16
N THR A 26 6.29 -4.90 -12.49
CA THR A 26 6.99 -4.16 -13.53
C THR A 26 8.12 -3.28 -13.00
N VAL A 27 8.33 -3.22 -11.68
CA VAL A 27 9.39 -2.41 -11.09
C VAL A 27 10.75 -3.04 -11.40
N GLN A 28 11.51 -2.39 -12.28
CA GLN A 28 12.85 -2.82 -12.69
C GLN A 28 13.94 -1.78 -12.38
N SER A 29 13.54 -0.57 -12.01
CA SER A 29 14.43 0.54 -11.67
C SER A 29 13.88 1.36 -10.51
N PRO A 30 14.72 2.19 -9.85
CA PRO A 30 14.26 3.14 -8.82
C PRO A 30 13.18 4.10 -9.33
N VAL A 31 13.24 4.50 -10.61
CA VAL A 31 12.23 5.38 -11.23
C VAL A 31 10.87 4.69 -11.33
N ASP A 32 10.84 3.41 -11.67
CA ASP A 32 9.60 2.62 -11.67
C ASP A 32 9.04 2.50 -10.25
N LEU A 33 9.91 2.23 -9.27
CA LEU A 33 9.52 2.15 -7.86
C LEU A 33 8.89 3.45 -7.37
N VAL A 34 9.53 4.60 -7.63
CA VAL A 34 9.01 5.92 -7.28
C VAL A 34 7.64 6.15 -7.89
N SER A 35 7.49 5.86 -9.19
CA SER A 35 6.21 6.03 -9.91
C SER A 35 5.08 5.20 -9.28
N GLU A 36 5.36 3.96 -8.89
CA GLU A 36 4.35 3.10 -8.25
C GLU A 36 4.07 3.52 -6.78
N LEU A 37 5.06 4.05 -6.06
CA LEU A 37 4.88 4.62 -4.73
C LEU A 37 4.07 5.92 -4.75
N GLU A 38 4.16 6.73 -5.79
CA GLU A 38 3.31 7.91 -5.98
C GLU A 38 1.84 7.52 -6.14
N LYS A 39 1.54 6.52 -6.97
CA LYS A 39 0.19 5.96 -7.09
C LYS A 39 -0.32 5.43 -5.74
N LEU A 40 0.56 4.80 -4.95
CA LEU A 40 0.20 4.33 -3.61
C LEU A 40 -0.21 5.50 -2.68
N LYS A 41 0.43 6.67 -2.79
CA LYS A 41 -0.01 7.88 -2.07
C LYS A 41 -1.40 8.34 -2.51
N GLU A 42 -1.67 8.32 -3.82
CA GLU A 42 -2.99 8.67 -4.35
C GLU A 42 -4.08 7.74 -3.81
N GLU A 43 -3.80 6.45 -3.73
CA GLU A 43 -4.69 5.44 -3.14
C GLU A 43 -4.97 5.69 -1.64
N VAL A 44 -3.98 6.14 -0.88
CA VAL A 44 -4.19 6.56 0.52
C VAL A 44 -5.09 7.79 0.59
N ASN A 45 -4.89 8.74 -0.30
CA ASN A 45 -5.71 9.94 -0.39
C ASN A 45 -7.16 9.60 -0.74
N GLN A 46 -7.38 8.72 -1.72
CA GLN A 46 -8.69 8.23 -2.09
C GLN A 46 -9.38 7.48 -0.94
N ALA A 47 -8.65 6.66 -0.18
CA ALA A 47 -9.19 6.01 1.02
C ALA A 47 -9.63 7.05 2.08
N GLN A 48 -8.88 8.14 2.23
CA GLN A 48 -9.26 9.26 3.10
C GLN A 48 -10.51 10.00 2.60
N GLN A 49 -10.57 10.31 1.30
CA GLN A 49 -11.73 11.00 0.68
C GLN A 49 -13.01 10.16 0.81
N ASN A 50 -12.88 8.84 0.70
CA ASN A 50 -13.97 7.88 0.89
C ASN A 50 -14.30 7.61 2.38
N SER A 51 -13.68 8.35 3.32
CA SER A 51 -13.87 8.19 4.77
C SER A 51 -13.55 6.79 5.31
N LEU A 52 -12.72 6.04 4.59
CA LEU A 52 -12.25 4.70 4.99
C LEU A 52 -11.05 4.78 5.92
N LEU A 53 -10.33 5.90 5.86
CA LEU A 53 -9.18 6.23 6.69
C LEU A 53 -9.37 7.62 7.28
N ASP A 54 -9.13 7.77 8.59
CA ASP A 54 -9.18 9.08 9.21
C ASP A 54 -8.04 9.98 8.71
N LYS A 55 -8.27 11.29 8.72
CA LYS A 55 -7.32 12.27 8.18
C LYS A 55 -5.93 12.16 8.81
N LYS A 56 -5.86 11.91 10.12
CA LYS A 56 -4.57 11.84 10.83
C LYS A 56 -3.77 10.63 10.36
N LYS A 57 -4.39 9.44 10.33
CA LYS A 57 -3.75 8.23 9.83
C LYS A 57 -3.38 8.33 8.35
N ALA A 58 -4.24 8.92 7.53
CA ALA A 58 -3.93 9.16 6.12
C ALA A 58 -2.66 10.02 5.96
N THR A 59 -2.57 11.13 6.71
CA THR A 59 -1.36 11.97 6.72
C THR A 59 -0.13 11.21 7.22
N ASP A 60 -0.25 10.42 8.28
CA ASP A 60 0.88 9.64 8.82
C ASP A 60 1.37 8.57 7.82
N VAL A 61 0.46 7.93 7.08
CA VAL A 61 0.76 6.95 6.04
C VAL A 61 1.41 7.63 4.82
N GLU A 62 0.82 8.71 4.31
CA GLU A 62 1.36 9.50 3.20
C GLU A 62 2.76 10.05 3.52
N TYR A 63 3.00 10.46 4.76
CA TYR A 63 4.29 10.95 5.22
C TYR A 63 5.38 9.86 5.12
N GLN A 64 5.09 8.64 5.58
CA GLN A 64 6.04 7.54 5.50
C GLN A 64 6.28 7.10 4.05
N ILE A 65 5.24 7.04 3.21
CA ILE A 65 5.42 6.73 1.78
C ILE A 65 6.26 7.82 1.10
N THR A 66 6.07 9.09 1.47
CA THR A 66 6.88 10.20 0.94
C THR A 66 8.35 10.05 1.31
N LYS A 67 8.67 9.62 2.53
CA LYS A 67 10.06 9.31 2.91
C LYS A 67 10.65 8.14 2.12
N ALA A 68 9.85 7.09 1.91
CA ALA A 68 10.28 5.96 1.08
C ALA A 68 10.59 6.38 -0.37
N ILE A 69 9.80 7.32 -0.92
CA ILE A 69 10.07 7.93 -2.24
C ILE A 69 11.38 8.72 -2.22
N GLN A 70 11.54 9.64 -1.25
CA GLN A 70 12.73 10.48 -1.15
C GLN A 70 14.01 9.64 -1.06
N GLU A 71 13.99 8.59 -0.25
CA GLU A 71 15.11 7.65 -0.13
C GLU A 71 15.37 6.88 -1.44
N ALA A 72 14.32 6.48 -2.17
CA ALA A 72 14.45 5.81 -3.47
C ALA A 72 14.99 6.73 -4.58
N GLU A 73 14.82 8.05 -4.44
CA GLU A 73 15.35 9.07 -5.36
C GLU A 73 16.81 9.44 -5.10
N GLU A 74 17.40 9.02 -3.98
CA GLU A 74 18.80 9.31 -3.67
C GLU A 74 19.75 8.67 -4.69
N SER A 75 20.97 9.22 -4.80
CA SER A 75 22.01 8.64 -5.66
C SER A 75 22.46 7.26 -5.18
N HIS A 76 22.30 6.97 -3.89
CA HIS A 76 22.61 5.69 -3.26
C HIS A 76 21.48 5.28 -2.31
N PRO A 77 20.33 4.82 -2.83
CA PRO A 77 19.17 4.48 -2.01
C PRO A 77 19.49 3.41 -0.96
N ASP A 78 19.13 3.66 0.30
CA ASP A 78 19.23 2.68 1.38
C ASP A 78 17.96 1.81 1.45
N LYS A 79 18.07 0.59 0.92
CA LYS A 79 17.01 -0.43 0.96
C LYS A 79 16.36 -0.58 2.33
N LYS A 80 17.15 -0.57 3.41
CA LYS A 80 16.63 -0.80 4.75
C LYS A 80 15.72 0.35 5.19
N THR A 81 16.14 1.59 4.93
CA THR A 81 15.39 2.80 5.23
C THR A 81 14.07 2.85 4.47
N ILE A 82 14.07 2.55 3.16
CA ILE A 82 12.85 2.45 2.36
C ILE A 82 11.87 1.43 2.97
N VAL A 83 12.36 0.22 3.27
CA VAL A 83 11.53 -0.85 3.85
C VAL A 83 10.99 -0.46 5.21
N ASP A 84 11.77 0.20 6.06
CA ASP A 84 11.34 0.61 7.40
C ASP A 84 10.25 1.67 7.34
N HIS A 85 10.34 2.63 6.40
CA HIS A 85 9.27 3.59 6.13
C HIS A 85 7.99 2.91 5.68
N LEU A 86 8.06 1.98 4.71
CA LEU A 86 6.88 1.24 4.25
C LEU A 86 6.26 0.36 5.33
N LYS A 87 7.06 -0.28 6.19
CA LYS A 87 6.56 -1.02 7.37
C LYS A 87 5.85 -0.11 8.35
N THR A 88 6.40 1.08 8.59
CA THR A 88 5.79 2.08 9.47
C THR A 88 4.46 2.55 8.89
N ALA A 89 4.41 2.84 7.58
CA ALA A 89 3.17 3.18 6.88
C ALA A 89 2.10 2.07 7.05
N LYS A 90 2.48 0.81 6.84
CA LYS A 90 1.59 -0.34 7.02
C LYS A 90 1.06 -0.42 8.46
N SER A 91 1.89 -0.18 9.47
CA SER A 91 1.50 -0.28 10.88
C SER A 91 0.41 0.72 11.29
N PHE A 92 0.35 1.89 10.65
CA PHE A 92 -0.72 2.86 10.91
C PHE A 92 -2.09 2.39 10.41
N LEU A 93 -2.11 1.45 9.47
CA LEU A 93 -3.33 0.84 8.93
C LEU A 93 -3.77 -0.41 9.69
N ASP A 94 -2.96 -0.93 10.61
CA ASP A 94 -3.28 -2.16 11.34
C ASP A 94 -4.59 -2.01 12.12
N GLY A 95 -5.43 -3.06 12.07
CA GLY A 95 -6.75 -3.09 12.70
C GLY A 95 -7.87 -2.40 11.91
N ILE A 96 -7.59 -1.79 10.76
CA ILE A 96 -8.61 -1.15 9.90
C ILE A 96 -9.02 -2.11 8.78
N ALA A 97 -10.11 -2.85 8.97
CA ALA A 97 -10.55 -3.88 8.01
C ALA A 97 -10.90 -3.32 6.61
N THR A 98 -11.42 -2.08 6.54
CA THR A 98 -11.86 -1.43 5.30
C THR A 98 -10.72 -1.09 4.34
N VAL A 99 -9.48 -1.00 4.83
CA VAL A 99 -8.28 -0.66 4.05
C VAL A 99 -7.35 -1.86 3.82
N GLY A 100 -7.86 -3.09 3.93
CA GLY A 100 -7.07 -4.31 3.71
C GLY A 100 -6.37 -4.34 2.34
N GLY A 101 -6.95 -3.71 1.32
CA GLY A 101 -6.30 -3.49 0.03
C GLY A 101 -5.00 -2.69 0.15
N LEU A 102 -5.02 -1.54 0.84
CA LEU A 102 -3.82 -0.71 1.05
C LEU A 102 -2.73 -1.46 1.80
N ILE A 103 -3.10 -2.23 2.83
CA ILE A 103 -2.14 -3.06 3.60
C ILE A 103 -1.44 -4.06 2.67
N THR A 104 -2.20 -4.70 1.78
CA THR A 104 -1.68 -5.66 0.80
C THR A 104 -0.78 -4.96 -0.22
N THR A 105 -1.18 -3.80 -0.71
CA THR A 105 -0.40 -3.02 -1.67
C THR A 105 0.92 -2.52 -1.07
N ILE A 106 0.94 -2.07 0.19
CA ILE A 106 2.17 -1.70 0.90
C ILE A 106 3.09 -2.91 1.09
N ALA A 107 2.53 -4.09 1.39
CA ALA A 107 3.32 -5.32 1.48
C ALA A 107 3.98 -5.67 0.13
N GLY A 108 3.25 -5.51 -0.98
CA GLY A 108 3.80 -5.65 -2.33
C GLY A 108 4.92 -4.66 -2.63
N ALA A 109 4.79 -3.40 -2.19
CA ALA A 109 5.85 -2.40 -2.30
C ALA A 109 7.13 -2.83 -1.57
N ILE A 110 7.00 -3.36 -0.35
CA ILE A 110 8.14 -3.89 0.43
C ILE A 110 8.84 -5.01 -0.34
N GLU A 111 8.09 -5.94 -0.92
CA GLU A 111 8.67 -7.02 -1.74
C GLU A 111 9.36 -6.48 -3.00
N ALA A 112 8.79 -5.48 -3.66
CA ALA A 112 9.39 -4.84 -4.83
C ALA A 112 10.74 -4.19 -4.47
N VAL A 113 10.79 -3.42 -3.38
CA VAL A 113 12.04 -2.82 -2.86
C VAL A 113 13.06 -3.92 -2.53
N GLN A 114 12.62 -5.01 -1.91
CA GLN A 114 13.53 -6.11 -1.57
C GLN A 114 14.18 -6.76 -2.78
N LYS A 115 13.43 -6.92 -3.89
CA LYS A 115 13.89 -7.49 -5.16
C LYS A 115 14.70 -6.52 -6.01
N LEU A 116 14.37 -5.23 -5.96
CA LEU A 116 15.05 -4.22 -6.77
C LEU A 116 16.48 -3.93 -6.27
N PHE A 117 16.63 -3.86 -4.94
CA PHE A 117 17.90 -3.55 -4.29
C PHE A 117 18.53 -4.78 -3.59
N SER A 118 18.25 -5.99 -4.10
CA SER A 118 18.88 -7.24 -3.60
C SER A 118 20.31 -7.42 -4.05
#